data_AF-A0A7J4NWR3-F1
#
_entry.id   AF-A0A7J4NWR3-F1
#
_cell.length_a   1.000
_cell.length_b   1.000
_cell.length_c   1.000
_cell.angle_alpha   90.00
_cell.angle_beta   90.00
_cell.angle_gamma   90.00
#
_symmetry.space_group_name_H-M   'P 1'
#
loop_
_entity.id
_entity.type
_entity.pdbx_description
1 polymer ?
#
loop_
_entity_poly.entity_id
_entity_poly.type
_entity_poly.pdbx_seq_one_letter_code
_entity_poly.pdbx_strand_id
1 'polypeptide(L)'
;FYGAIGEIIGLLMVLLGVVEFVVAWGYLTQKGWARWAGLILAAIGLVEGITTLPTGALSIAIDGVIIYYLTRPHIIDWFAGRSAETPPPLA
;
A
#
# COMPACT_ATOMS: atom_id res chain seq x y z
N PHE A 1 -19.08 13.63 -26.09
CA PHE A 1 -18.80 12.25 -25.62
C PHE A 1 -17.39 12.10 -25.05
N TYR A 2 -16.30 12.41 -25.79
CA TYR A 2 -14.93 12.28 -25.26
C TYR A 2 -14.58 13.19 -24.06
N GLY A 3 -15.16 14.40 -23.98
CA GLY A 3 -14.92 15.33 -22.86
C GLY A 3 -15.39 14.79 -21.50
N ALA A 4 -16.63 14.28 -21.43
CA ALA A 4 -17.20 13.74 -20.19
C ALA A 4 -16.44 12.51 -19.66
N ILE A 5 -15.91 11.66 -20.56
CA ILE A 5 -15.09 10.50 -20.16
C ILE A 5 -13.76 10.97 -19.55
N GLY A 6 -13.13 11.98 -20.16
CA GLY A 6 -11.90 12.57 -19.64
C GLY A 6 -12.07 13.18 -18.25
N GLU A 7 -13.17 13.89 -18.01
CA GLU A 7 -13.49 14.48 -16.70
C GLU A 7 -13.68 13.42 -15.62
N ILE A 8 -14.37 12.32 -15.93
CA ILE A 8 -14.58 11.21 -14.99
C ILE A 8 -13.24 10.54 -14.66
N ILE A 9 -12.41 10.25 -15.66
CA ILE A 9 -11.09 9.66 -15.44
C ILE A 9 -10.23 10.60 -14.58
N GLY A 10 -10.22 11.89 -14.89
CA GLY A 10 -9.49 12.90 -14.11
C GLY A 10 -9.94 12.93 -12.64
N LEU A 11 -11.25 12.92 -12.38
CA LEU A 11 -11.78 12.88 -11.02
C LEU A 11 -11.37 11.61 -10.28
N LEU A 12 -11.45 10.44 -10.94
CA LEU A 12 -11.04 9.16 -10.35
C LEU A 12 -9.55 9.16 -9.98
N MET A 13 -8.69 9.70 -10.84
CA MET A 13 -7.25 9.84 -10.56
C MET A 13 -6.98 10.75 -9.35
N VAL A 14 -7.71 11.86 -9.23
CA VAL A 14 -7.58 12.76 -8.06
C VAL A 14 -8.00 12.05 -6.78
N LEU A 15 -9.13 11.33 -6.80
CA LEU A 15 -9.61 10.57 -5.65
C LEU A 15 -8.62 9.47 -5.24
N LEU A 16 -8.05 8.76 -6.22
CA LEU A 16 -7.02 7.76 -5.99
C LEU A 16 -5.81 8.37 -5.27
N GLY A 17 -5.31 9.52 -5.77
CA GLY A 17 -4.19 10.21 -5.14
C GLY A 17 -4.49 10.64 -3.70
N VAL A 18 -5.71 11.12 -3.41
CA VAL A 18 -6.12 11.43 -2.03
C VAL A 18 -6.08 10.19 -1.14
N VAL A 19 -6.57 9.05 -1.63
CA VAL A 19 -6.51 7.77 -0.89
C VAL A 19 -5.06 7.39 -0.60
N GLU A 20 -4.16 7.51 -1.58
CA GLU A 20 -2.74 7.21 -1.40
C GLU A 20 -2.09 8.10 -0.33
N PHE A 21 -2.40 9.41 -0.31
CA PHE A 21 -1.91 10.31 0.75
C PHE A 21 -2.42 9.91 2.14
N VAL A 22 -3.67 9.46 2.24
CA VAL A 22 -4.24 8.97 3.50
C VAL A 22 -3.51 7.70 3.96
N VAL A 23 -3.19 6.78 3.05
CA VAL A 23 -2.40 5.59 3.37
C VAL A 23 -0.98 5.96 3.77
N ALA A 24 -0.34 6.90 3.07
CA ALA A 24 0.99 7.40 3.43
C ALA A 24 1.02 8.01 4.84
N TRP A 25 0.01 8.79 5.20
CA TRP A 25 -0.16 9.28 6.57
C TRP A 25 -0.37 8.14 7.58
N GLY A 26 -1.13 7.11 7.20
CA GLY A 26 -1.30 5.90 7.98
C GLY A 26 0.02 5.17 8.26
N TYR A 27 0.93 5.12 7.28
CA TYR A 27 2.27 4.57 7.45
C TYR A 27 3.13 5.41 8.40
N LEU A 28 3.12 6.75 8.25
CA LEU A 28 3.87 7.65 9.13
C LEU A 28 3.40 7.58 10.59
N THR A 29 2.11 7.35 10.80
CA THR A 29 1.50 7.25 12.14
C THR A 29 1.43 5.81 12.68
N GLN A 30 2.05 4.84 12.00
CA GLN A 30 2.14 3.43 12.42
C GLN A 30 0.78 2.76 12.67
N LYS A 31 -0.26 3.21 11.96
CA LYS A 31 -1.60 2.66 12.18
C LYS A 31 -1.72 1.26 11.59
N GLY A 32 -2.23 0.32 12.38
CA GLY A 32 -2.40 -1.08 11.96
C GLY A 32 -3.24 -1.27 10.68
N TRP A 33 -4.18 -0.36 10.39
CA TRP A 33 -4.98 -0.41 9.17
C TRP A 33 -4.19 -0.02 7.91
N ALA A 34 -3.14 0.81 8.04
CA ALA A 34 -2.38 1.33 6.91
C ALA A 34 -1.64 0.21 6.18
N ARG A 35 -1.14 -0.79 6.92
CA ARG A 35 -0.54 -2.00 6.34
C ARG A 35 -1.50 -2.76 5.43
N TRP A 36 -2.76 -2.91 5.85
CA TRP A 36 -3.77 -3.60 5.06
C TRP A 36 -4.19 -2.79 3.83
N ALA A 37 -4.38 -1.48 3.99
CA ALA A 37 -4.65 -0.59 2.85
C ALA A 37 -3.50 -0.64 1.82
N GLY A 38 -2.27 -0.64 2.30
CA GLY A 38 -1.06 -0.82 1.51
C GLY A 38 -0.99 -2.11 0.71
N LEU A 39 -1.29 -3.24 1.36
CA LEU A 39 -1.34 -4.55 0.71
C LEU A 39 -2.39 -4.60 -0.39
N ILE A 40 -3.57 -4.01 -0.15
CA ILE A 40 -4.64 -3.96 -1.15
C ILE A 40 -4.20 -3.09 -2.34
N LEU A 41 -3.64 -1.91 -2.10
CA LEU A 41 -3.17 -1.02 -3.16
C LEU A 41 -2.07 -1.68 -4.01
N ALA A 42 -1.08 -2.30 -3.37
CA ALA A 42 -0.01 -3.01 -4.08
C ALA A 42 -0.55 -4.21 -4.88
N ALA A 43 -1.56 -4.92 -4.37
CA ALA A 43 -2.20 -6.00 -5.13
C ALA A 43 -2.94 -5.48 -6.37
N ILE A 44 -3.61 -4.33 -6.28
CA ILE A 44 -4.25 -3.66 -7.43
C ILE A 44 -3.19 -3.22 -8.44
N GLY A 45 -2.11 -2.57 -7.98
CA GLY A 45 -0.98 -2.15 -8.82
C GLY A 45 -0.32 -3.32 -9.54
N LEU A 46 -0.20 -4.48 -8.88
CA LEU A 46 0.33 -5.69 -9.51
C LEU A 46 -0.53 -6.15 -10.69
N VAL A 47 -1.86 -6.13 -10.54
CA VAL A 47 -2.80 -6.51 -11.61
C VAL A 47 -2.72 -5.50 -12.76
N GLU A 48 -2.70 -4.20 -12.45
CA GLU A 48 -2.55 -3.15 -13.46
C GLU A 48 -1.23 -3.28 -14.23
N GLY A 49 -0.12 -3.49 -13.51
CA GLY A 49 1.21 -3.65 -14.08
C GLY A 49 1.28 -4.82 -15.06
N ILE A 50 0.60 -5.93 -14.77
CA ILE A 50 0.51 -7.09 -15.67
C ILE A 50 -0.23 -6.73 -16.96
N THR A 51 -1.32 -5.95 -16.88
CA THR A 51 -2.10 -5.54 -18.06
C THR A 51 -1.36 -4.55 -18.96
N THR A 52 -0.34 -3.87 -18.42
CA THR A 52 0.40 -2.79 -19.10
C THR A 52 1.83 -3.18 -19.46
N LEU A 53 2.13 -4.47 -19.57
CA LEU A 53 3.45 -4.96 -19.99
C LEU A 53 3.77 -4.51 -21.43
N PRO A 54 5.04 -4.16 -21.73
CA PRO A 54 6.20 -4.23 -20.84
C PRO A 54 6.38 -3.00 -19.93
N THR A 55 5.66 -1.90 -20.17
CA THR A 55 5.83 -0.64 -19.42
C THR A 55 5.55 -0.80 -17.92
N GLY A 56 4.64 -1.70 -17.54
CA GLY A 56 4.30 -1.99 -16.14
C GLY A 56 5.31 -2.82 -15.36
N ALA A 57 6.39 -3.33 -15.98
CA ALA A 57 7.32 -4.26 -15.32
C ALA A 57 7.99 -3.65 -14.07
N LEU A 58 8.31 -2.36 -14.10
CA LEU A 58 8.86 -1.65 -12.94
C LEU A 58 7.82 -1.55 -11.80
N SER A 59 6.56 -1.25 -12.13
CA SER A 59 5.47 -1.19 -11.13
C SER A 59 5.30 -2.54 -10.44
N ILE A 60 5.22 -3.62 -11.21
CA ILE A 60 5.09 -4.99 -10.67
C ILE A 60 6.24 -5.30 -9.70
N ALA A 61 7.47 -4.92 -10.05
CA ALA A 61 8.63 -5.15 -9.18
C ALA A 61 8.51 -4.37 -7.86
N ILE A 62 8.10 -3.11 -7.93
CA ILE A 62 7.90 -2.26 -6.75
C ILE A 62 6.77 -2.83 -5.88
N ASP A 63 5.62 -3.16 -6.47
CA ASP A 63 4.47 -3.72 -5.76
C ASP A 63 4.80 -5.05 -5.09
N GLY A 64 5.55 -5.92 -5.78
CA GLY A 64 6.06 -7.16 -5.21
C GLY A 64 6.96 -6.93 -3.99
N VAL A 65 7.84 -5.93 -4.04
CA VAL A 65 8.69 -5.55 -2.91
C VAL A 65 7.86 -4.96 -1.76
N ILE A 66 6.86 -4.14 -2.05
CA ILE A 66 5.96 -3.57 -1.04
C ILE A 66 5.20 -4.69 -0.32
N ILE A 67 4.60 -5.62 -1.05
CA ILE A 67 3.89 -6.78 -0.48
C ILE A 67 4.84 -7.60 0.39
N TYR A 68 6.04 -7.90 -0.10
CA TYR A 68 7.05 -8.62 0.66
C TYR A 68 7.42 -7.90 1.96
N TYR A 69 7.62 -6.58 1.90
CA TYR A 69 8.00 -5.80 3.08
C TYR A 69 6.87 -5.73 4.11
N LEU A 70 5.63 -5.46 3.68
CA LEU A 70 4.46 -5.35 4.56
C LEU A 70 4.03 -6.69 5.18
N THR A 71 4.47 -7.82 4.63
CA THR A 71 4.24 -9.16 5.18
C THR A 71 5.36 -9.62 6.11
N ARG A 72 6.45 -8.85 6.26
CA ARG A 72 7.58 -9.23 7.11
C ARG A 72 7.21 -9.14 8.60
N PRO A 73 7.55 -10.13 9.45
CA PRO A 73 7.14 -10.17 10.86
C PRO A 73 7.48 -8.91 11.65
N HIS A 74 8.67 -8.34 11.43
CA HIS A 74 9.09 -7.10 12.06
C HIS A 74 8.13 -5.92 11.78
N ILE A 75 7.62 -5.84 10.54
CA ILE A 75 6.69 -4.78 10.12
C ILE A 75 5.29 -5.05 10.65
N ILE A 76 4.89 -6.33 10.70
CA ILE A 76 3.65 -6.76 11.34
C ILE A 76 3.63 -6.30 12.81
N ASP A 77 4.73 -6.53 13.53
CA ASP A 77 4.83 -6.17 14.95
C ASP A 77 4.94 -4.67 15.18
N TRP A 78 5.61 -3.95 14.27
CA TRP A 78 5.67 -2.48 14.26
C TRP A 78 4.28 -1.86 14.13
N PHE A 79 3.48 -2.31 13.15
CA PHE A 79 2.10 -1.84 12.97
C PHE A 79 1.12 -2.37 14.03
N ALA A 80 1.46 -3.44 14.75
CA ALA A 80 0.67 -4.00 15.83
C ALA A 80 1.03 -3.41 17.21
N GLY A 81 2.05 -2.56 17.32
CA GLY A 81 2.50 -1.96 18.58
C GLY A 81 3.19 -2.93 19.55
N ARG A 82 3.62 -4.12 19.08
CA ARG A 82 4.26 -5.17 19.91
C ARG A 82 5.77 -5.04 20.03
N SER A 83 6.37 -3.99 19.47
CA SER A 83 7.83 -3.83 19.38
C SER A 83 8.55 -3.61 20.72
N ALA A 84 7.83 -3.50 21.84
CA ALA A 84 8.37 -3.21 23.17
C ALA A 84 7.99 -4.23 24.25
N GLU A 85 7.46 -5.41 23.90
CA GLU A 85 7.18 -6.45 24.90
C GLU A 85 8.51 -6.95 25.49
N THR A 86 8.91 -6.35 26.61
CA THR A 86 10.07 -6.77 27.40
C THR A 86 9.92 -8.25 27.75
N PRO A 87 10.99 -9.06 27.64
CA PRO A 87 10.96 -10.46 28.03
C PRO A 87 10.32 -10.63 29.42
N PRO A 88 9.49 -11.66 29.63
CA PRO A 88 8.92 -11.93 30.95
C PRO A 88 10.04 -11.90 32.00
N PRO A 89 9.85 -11.24 33.16
CA PRO A 89 10.84 -11.31 34.22
C PRO A 89 11.07 -12.79 34.52
N LEU A 90 12.33 -13.23 34.41
CA LEU A 90 12.72 -14.60 34.72
C LEU A 90 12.20 -14.92 36.13
N ALA A 91 11.20 -15.79 36.20
CA ALA A 91 10.62 -16.30 37.43
C ALA A 91 11.59 -17.27 38.11
#